data_AF-A0A1X1I7Q2-F1
#
_entry.id   AF-A0A1X1I7Q2-F1
#
_cell.length_a   1.000
_cell.length_b   1.000
_cell.length_c   1.000
_cell.angle_alpha   90.00
_cell.angle_beta   90.00
_cell.angle_gamma   90.00
#
_symmetry.space_group_name_H-M   'P 1'
#
loop_
_entity.id
_entity.type
_entity.pdbx_description
1 polymer ?
#
loop_
_entity_poly.entity_id
_entity_poly.type
_entity_poly.pdbx_seq_one_letter_code
_entity_poly.pdbx_strand_id
1 'polypeptide(L)'
;QIKIYKGDKAEGTAVESWTSEAGKSKELSLAPGTYTFHEEAAPTGYLKVTDITFQVKHDGTVEVTNVGEKDSKGEDNKVVTNG
;
A
#
# COMPACT_ATOMS: atom_id res chain seq x y z
N GLN A 1 -8.89 -1.46 -7.08
CA GLN A 1 -8.11 -0.24 -7.38
C GLN A 1 -7.20 0.03 -6.21
N ILE A 2 -5.95 0.38 -6.46
CA ILE A 2 -4.96 0.77 -5.46
C ILE A 2 -4.87 2.30 -5.43
N LYS A 3 -4.78 2.85 -4.22
CA LYS A 3 -4.58 4.28 -3.97
C LYS A 3 -3.48 4.44 -2.92
N ILE A 4 -2.64 5.46 -3.05
CA ILE A 4 -1.68 5.87 -2.03
C ILE A 4 -2.17 7.17 -1.42
N TYR A 5 -2.18 7.25 -0.10
CA TYR A 5 -2.51 8.46 0.66
C TYR A 5 -1.29 8.91 1.44
N LYS A 6 -1.13 10.23 1.61
CA LYS A 6 -0.10 10.78 2.49
C LYS A 6 -0.66 10.83 3.92
N GLY A 7 0.03 10.18 4.85
CA GLY A 7 -0.41 10.01 6.24
C GLY A 7 -0.60 8.55 6.62
N ASP A 8 -1.01 8.36 7.87
CA ASP A 8 -1.27 7.08 8.53
C ASP A 8 -2.64 6.47 8.19
N LYS A 9 -3.48 7.20 7.45
CA LYS A 9 -4.83 6.77 7.04
C LYS A 9 -5.10 7.04 5.57
N ALA A 10 -6.01 6.27 5.00
CA ALA A 10 -6.53 6.44 3.66
C ALA A 10 -7.57 7.59 3.58
N GLU A 11 -7.17 8.80 3.98
CA GLU A 11 -8.04 9.97 4.06
C GLU A 11 -7.59 11.08 3.10
N GLY A 12 -8.55 11.78 2.49
CA GLY A 12 -8.29 12.93 1.62
C GLY A 12 -7.96 12.54 0.18
N THR A 13 -7.09 13.32 -0.46
CA THR A 13 -6.71 13.14 -1.86
C THR A 13 -5.60 12.11 -1.98
N ALA A 14 -5.85 11.07 -2.77
CA ALA A 14 -4.81 10.10 -3.10
C ALA A 14 -3.67 10.80 -3.86
N VAL A 15 -2.42 10.56 -3.43
CA VAL A 15 -1.23 11.06 -4.13
C VAL A 15 -0.97 10.29 -5.41
N GLU A 16 -1.44 9.04 -5.48
CA GLU A 16 -1.34 8.19 -6.66
C GLU A 16 -2.45 7.14 -6.64
N SER A 17 -2.89 6.70 -7.82
CA SER A 17 -3.98 5.73 -7.95
C SER A 17 -3.86 4.93 -9.24
N TRP A 18 -3.88 3.60 -9.15
CA TRP A 18 -3.87 2.72 -10.31
C TRP A 18 -4.66 1.43 -10.08
N THR A 19 -4.90 0.66 -11.12
CA THR A 19 -5.48 -0.68 -11.02
C THR A 19 -4.34 -1.71 -11.01
N SER A 20 -4.30 -2.60 -10.00
CA SER A 20 -3.34 -3.71 -9.97
C SER A 20 -3.61 -4.67 -11.12
N GLU A 21 -2.54 -5.15 -11.73
CA GLU A 21 -2.57 -6.23 -12.71
C GLU A 21 -1.66 -7.36 -12.22
N ALA A 22 -2.13 -8.61 -12.28
CA ALA A 22 -1.37 -9.76 -11.83
C ALA A 22 -0.01 -9.83 -12.54
N GLY A 23 1.07 -9.99 -11.76
CA GLY A 23 2.43 -10.06 -12.28
C GLY A 23 3.06 -8.72 -12.66
N LYS A 24 2.37 -7.59 -12.49
CA LYS A 24 2.94 -6.26 -12.71
C LYS A 24 3.21 -5.54 -11.39
N SER A 25 4.46 -5.12 -11.22
CA SER A 25 4.83 -4.18 -10.16
C SER A 25 4.64 -2.75 -10.63
N LYS A 26 4.33 -1.84 -9.70
CA LYS A 26 4.26 -0.40 -9.97
C LYS A 26 5.45 0.27 -9.29
N GLU A 27 6.23 1.02 -10.07
CA GLU A 27 7.26 1.90 -9.53
C GLU A 27 6.63 3.21 -9.05
N LEU A 28 7.02 3.65 -7.87
CA LEU A 28 6.57 4.89 -7.25
C LEU A 28 7.79 5.67 -6.74
N SER A 29 7.79 6.98 -6.97
CA SER A 29 8.77 7.90 -6.37
C SER A 29 8.04 8.80 -5.40
N LEU A 30 8.28 8.58 -4.11
CA LEU A 30 7.65 9.31 -3.02
C LEU A 30 8.74 10.04 -2.24
N ALA A 31 8.44 11.28 -1.83
CA ALA A 31 9.32 11.99 -0.90
C ALA A 31 9.32 11.31 0.47
N PRO A 32 10.35 11.52 1.31
CA PRO A 32 10.35 11.02 2.68
C PRO A 32 9.10 11.46 3.45
N GLY A 33 8.45 10.52 4.13
CA GLY A 33 7.18 10.74 4.81
C GLY A 33 6.40 9.44 5.08
N THR A 34 5.29 9.57 5.79
CA THR A 34 4.36 8.46 6.07
C THR A 34 3.29 8.40 4.99
N TYR A 35 2.96 7.19 4.56
CA TYR A 35 1.98 6.91 3.53
C TYR A 35 1.13 5.69 3.88
N THR A 36 -0.08 5.66 3.31
CA THR A 36 -1.00 4.54 3.42
C THR A 36 -1.33 4.02 2.03
N PHE A 37 -0.96 2.78 1.77
CA PHE A 37 -1.40 2.01 0.62
C PHE A 37 -2.79 1.45 0.92
N HIS A 38 -3.75 1.78 0.08
CA HIS A 38 -5.13 1.38 0.20
C HIS A 38 -5.50 0.56 -1.04
N GLU A 39 -5.66 -0.74 -0.87
CA GLU A 39 -6.20 -1.59 -1.92
C GLU A 39 -7.70 -1.82 -1.71
N GLU A 40 -8.48 -1.24 -2.61
CA GLU A 40 -9.92 -1.45 -2.70
C GLU A 40 -10.16 -2.55 -3.72
N ALA A 41 -10.20 -3.81 -3.27
CA ALA A 41 -10.62 -4.94 -4.08
C ALA A 41 -12.04 -5.33 -3.69
N ALA A 42 -13.00 -5.17 -4.60
CA ALA A 42 -14.32 -5.77 -4.48
C ALA A 42 -14.27 -7.17 -5.09
N PRO A 43 -14.20 -8.27 -4.31
CA PRO A 43 -14.69 -9.54 -4.82
C PRO A 43 -16.20 -9.46 -5.02
N THR A 44 -16.71 -10.22 -5.97
CA THR A 44 -18.12 -10.60 -6.01
C THR A 44 -18.51 -11.17 -4.64
N GLY A 45 -19.14 -10.33 -3.80
CA GLY A 45 -19.76 -10.72 -2.53
C GLY A 45 -19.14 -10.21 -1.22
N TYR A 46 -17.92 -9.64 -1.19
CA TYR A 46 -17.33 -9.09 0.05
C TYR A 46 -16.45 -7.87 -0.24
N LEU A 47 -16.24 -6.98 0.74
CA LEU A 47 -15.26 -5.88 0.64
C LEU A 47 -13.94 -6.37 1.24
N LYS A 48 -12.91 -6.62 0.44
CA LYS A 48 -11.55 -6.83 0.95
C LYS A 48 -10.80 -5.52 0.78
N VAL A 49 -10.83 -4.71 1.83
CA VAL A 49 -10.00 -3.50 1.92
C VAL A 49 -8.78 -3.86 2.75
N THR A 50 -7.59 -3.66 2.19
CA THR A 50 -6.34 -3.84 2.93
C THR A 50 -5.59 -2.52 2.94
N ASP A 51 -5.45 -1.94 4.13
CA ASP A 51 -4.66 -0.73 4.35
C ASP A 51 -3.28 -1.12 4.85
N ILE A 52 -2.22 -0.58 4.25
CA ILE A 52 -0.84 -0.81 4.67
C ILE A 52 -0.20 0.55 4.90
N THR A 53 0.22 0.82 6.12
CA THR A 53 0.96 2.03 6.44
C THR A 53 2.45 1.76 6.32
N PHE A 54 3.15 2.62 5.57
CA PHE A 54 4.57 2.57 5.39
C PHE A 54 5.20 3.96 5.47
N GLN A 55 6.47 4.01 5.84
CA GLN A 55 7.25 5.23 5.94
C GLN A 55 8.42 5.17 4.95
N VAL A 56 8.53 6.21 4.13
CA VAL A 56 9.70 6.46 3.28
C VAL A 56 10.68 7.30 4.09
N LYS A 57 11.88 6.79 4.33
CA LYS A 57 12.94 7.50 5.06
C LYS A 57 13.77 8.38 4.13
N HIS A 58 14.53 9.30 4.71
CA HIS A 58 15.41 10.20 3.97
C HIS A 58 16.57 9.49 3.25
N ASP A 59 16.92 8.28 3.70
CA ASP A 59 17.91 7.41 3.06
C ASP A 59 17.34 6.59 1.89
N GLY A 60 16.06 6.77 1.56
CA GLY A 60 15.37 6.03 0.50
C GLY A 60 14.86 4.66 0.93
N THR A 61 15.08 4.25 2.18
CA THR A 61 14.52 3.00 2.70
C THR A 61 13.03 3.14 2.98
N VAL A 62 12.30 2.04 2.84
CA VAL A 62 10.87 1.97 3.14
C VAL A 62 10.65 1.02 4.31
N GLU A 63 9.97 1.50 5.35
CA GLU A 63 9.62 0.73 6.54
C GLU A 63 8.10 0.58 6.61
N VAL A 64 7.62 -0.66 6.65
CA VAL A 64 6.18 -0.94 6.83
C VAL A 64 5.89 -0.94 8.32
N THR A 65 5.04 -0.02 8.77
CA THR A 65 4.70 0.18 10.18
C THR A 65 3.40 -0.51 10.57
N ASN A 66 2.49 -0.68 9.61
CA ASN A 66 1.24 -1.39 9.82
C ASN A 66 0.85 -2.16 8.56
N VAL A 67 0.50 -3.43 8.73
CA VAL A 67 -0.19 -4.20 7.70
C VAL A 67 -1.58 -4.42 8.28
N GLY A 68 -2.57 -3.72 7.72
CA GLY A 68 -3.98 -3.93 8.03
C GLY A 68 -4.29 -5.41 7.88
N GLU A 69 -5.16 -5.89 8.78
CA GLU A 69 -5.36 -7.31 9.09
C GLU A 69 -4.98 -8.25 7.94
N LYS A 70 -4.01 -9.13 8.22
CA LYS A 70 -3.64 -10.27 7.38
C LYS A 70 -4.89 -10.74 6.67
N ASP A 71 -4.81 -10.85 5.36
CA ASP A 71 -5.87 -11.52 4.66
C ASP A 71 -6.17 -12.87 5.32
N SER A 72 -7.43 -13.30 5.28
CA SER A 72 -7.82 -14.59 5.84
C SER A 72 -7.17 -15.80 5.12
N LYS A 73 -6.13 -15.57 4.31
CA LYS A 73 -5.30 -16.57 3.62
C LYS A 73 -3.87 -16.64 4.15
N GLY A 74 -3.43 -15.72 5.00
CA GLY A 74 -2.09 -15.77 5.61
C GLY A 74 -0.96 -15.60 4.60
N GLU A 75 -1.21 -14.94 3.47
CA GLU A 75 -0.15 -14.68 2.49
C GLU A 75 0.65 -13.46 2.96
N ASP A 76 1.97 -13.63 3.11
CA ASP A 76 2.86 -12.56 3.55
C ASP A 76 2.91 -11.44 2.50
N ASN A 77 2.38 -10.25 2.84
CA ASN A 77 2.59 -9.03 2.05
C ASN A 77 4.07 -8.63 2.11
N LYS A 78 4.88 -9.19 1.20
CA LYS A 78 6.31 -8.93 1.11
C LYS A 78 6.57 -7.65 0.32
N VAL A 79 6.77 -6.54 1.02
CA VAL A 79 7.39 -5.34 0.42
C VAL A 79 8.87 -5.65 0.19
N VAL A 80 9.32 -5.65 -1.06
CA VAL A 80 10.73 -5.87 -1.43
C VAL A 80 11.39 -4.51 -1.67
N THR A 81 12.35 -4.14 -0.84
CA THR A 81 13.25 -3.01 -1.11
C THR A 81 14.47 -3.54 -1.88
N ASN A 82 14.71 -3.02 -3.09
CA ASN A 82 15.93 -3.34 -3.82
C ASN A 82 17.09 -2.52 -3.23
N GLY A 83 18.02 -3.20 -2.56
CA GLY A 83 19.29 -2.61 -2.11
C GLY A 83 20.25 -2.35 -3.25
#